data_AF-A0A1Q8AZ54-F1
#
_entry.id   AF-A0A1Q8AZ54-F1
#
_cell.length_a   1.000
_cell.length_b   1.000
_cell.length_c   1.000
_cell.angle_alpha   90.00
_cell.angle_beta   90.00
_cell.angle_gamma   90.00
#
_symmetry.space_group_name_H-M   'P 1'
#
loop_
_entity.id
_entity.type
_entity.pdbx_description
1 polymer ?
#
loop_
_entity_poly.entity_id
_entity_poly.type
_entity_poly.pdbx_seq_one_letter_code
_entity_poly.pdbx_strand_id
1 'polypeptide(L)'
;MLLLGVFTAEGSAAADELRVAAASDLQFALRDLSVQFQKKTGHTVSITYGSSGNFYSQIENGAPFDLFFSADIEYPRKLESVGLAEPRTLYKYALGRIVIWIPGDAKLDLAKLKWNTLVDPAVQKIAIANPAHAPYGRAAVAALKTAGIYEKVATKLVYGENISQAAQFVESGNAQAGIVALSLALSPAMRDKGKRWEIPADAHPPIEQAAIMLRSSTKKETARVFLDFVKSQESQKILASYGFQIPLQDDAAGGRK
;
A
#
# COMPACT_ATOMS: atom_id res chain seq x y z
N MET A 1 26.16 6.90 -59.67
CA MET A 1 25.82 6.03 -58.52
C MET A 1 25.26 6.94 -57.42
N LEU A 2 23.94 7.09 -57.37
CA LEU A 2 23.27 7.93 -56.38
C LEU A 2 22.93 7.05 -55.17
N LEU A 3 23.61 7.24 -54.04
CA LEU A 3 23.31 6.55 -52.78
C LEU A 3 22.12 7.27 -52.12
N LEU A 4 20.95 6.64 -52.15
CA LEU A 4 19.82 7.02 -51.29
C LEU A 4 20.15 6.56 -49.85
N GLY A 5 20.43 7.51 -48.98
CA GLY A 5 20.48 7.28 -47.54
C GLY A 5 19.07 7.11 -46.98
N VAL A 6 18.76 5.91 -46.48
CA VAL A 6 17.55 5.64 -45.72
C VAL A 6 17.74 6.22 -44.32
N PHE A 7 17.06 7.32 -44.01
CA PHE A 7 16.92 7.81 -42.64
C PHE A 7 15.85 6.97 -41.95
N THR A 8 16.27 6.08 -41.05
CA THR A 8 15.38 5.43 -40.09
C THR A 8 15.02 6.45 -39.02
N ALA A 9 13.77 6.92 -39.04
CA ALA A 9 13.21 7.69 -37.94
C ALA A 9 13.02 6.76 -36.73
N GLU A 10 13.94 6.81 -35.77
CA GLU A 10 13.72 6.25 -34.44
C GLU A 10 12.58 7.05 -33.80
N GLY A 11 11.37 6.47 -33.86
CA GLY A 11 10.20 7.04 -33.19
C GLY A 11 10.49 7.14 -31.70
N SER A 12 10.72 8.36 -31.22
CA SER A 12 10.70 8.65 -29.78
C SER A 12 9.30 8.26 -29.28
N ALA A 13 9.20 7.13 -28.60
CA ALA A 13 7.96 6.72 -27.96
C ALA A 13 7.55 7.85 -27.01
N ALA A 14 6.40 8.47 -27.26
CA ALA A 14 5.93 9.59 -26.46
C ALA A 14 5.82 9.17 -24.99
N ALA A 15 6.25 10.05 -24.09
CA ALA A 15 6.17 9.78 -22.66
C ALA A 15 4.70 9.74 -22.20
N ASP A 16 4.19 8.54 -21.97
CA ASP A 16 2.89 8.32 -21.33
C ASP A 16 2.87 8.71 -19.84
N GLU A 17 1.68 9.09 -19.36
CA GLU A 17 1.36 9.23 -17.94
C GLU A 17 0.37 8.14 -17.49
N LEU A 18 0.76 7.25 -16.60
CA LEU A 18 -0.14 6.23 -16.02
C LEU A 18 -0.98 6.80 -14.88
N ARG A 19 -2.27 6.46 -14.83
CA ARG A 19 -3.16 6.75 -13.69
C ARG A 19 -3.22 5.54 -12.77
N VAL A 20 -2.78 5.70 -11.53
CA VAL A 20 -2.68 4.59 -10.57
C VAL A 20 -3.55 4.87 -9.35
N ALA A 21 -4.49 3.97 -9.08
CA ALA A 21 -5.19 3.90 -7.79
C ALA A 21 -4.38 3.03 -6.83
N ALA A 22 -3.95 3.59 -5.70
CA ALA A 22 -3.08 2.88 -4.76
C ALA A 22 -3.55 2.97 -3.31
N ALA A 23 -3.53 1.84 -2.61
CA ALA A 23 -3.71 1.79 -1.17
C ALA A 23 -2.77 2.78 -0.47
N SER A 24 -3.29 3.56 0.48
CA SER A 24 -2.55 4.71 0.99
C SER A 24 -1.32 4.32 1.83
N ASP A 25 -1.19 3.06 2.29
CA ASP A 25 0.04 2.58 2.94
C ASP A 25 1.26 2.59 2.00
N LEU A 26 1.05 2.57 0.69
CA LEU A 26 2.11 2.67 -0.31
C LEU A 26 2.63 4.10 -0.53
N GLN A 27 2.04 5.13 0.09
CA GLN A 27 2.22 6.53 -0.27
C GLN A 27 3.68 6.96 -0.50
N PHE A 28 4.59 6.56 0.39
CA PHE A 28 6.00 6.94 0.27
C PHE A 28 6.77 5.98 -0.65
N ALA A 29 6.52 4.68 -0.53
CA ALA A 29 7.20 3.67 -1.35
C ALA A 29 6.87 3.82 -2.84
N LEU A 30 5.59 3.92 -3.20
CA LEU A 30 5.16 4.02 -4.59
C LEU A 30 5.54 5.37 -5.23
N ARG A 31 5.61 6.44 -4.43
CA ARG A 31 6.17 7.73 -4.89
C ARG A 31 7.65 7.60 -5.22
N ASP A 32 8.44 6.93 -4.39
CA ASP A 32 9.87 6.74 -4.67
C ASP A 32 10.06 5.81 -5.88
N LEU A 33 9.23 4.79 -6.03
CA LEU A 33 9.18 3.93 -7.22
C LEU A 33 8.83 4.73 -8.48
N SER A 34 7.83 5.62 -8.44
CA SER A 34 7.45 6.42 -9.61
C SER A 34 8.55 7.38 -10.06
N VAL A 35 9.29 7.97 -9.11
CA VAL A 35 10.46 8.81 -9.42
C VAL A 35 11.56 7.99 -10.11
N GLN A 36 11.86 6.78 -9.63
CA GLN A 36 12.87 5.93 -10.26
C GLN A 36 12.42 5.43 -11.64
N PHE A 37 11.14 5.08 -11.77
CA PHE A 37 10.54 4.69 -13.04
C PHE A 37 10.66 5.79 -14.09
N GLN A 38 10.30 7.02 -13.73
CA GLN A 38 10.40 8.18 -14.61
C GLN A 38 11.84 8.44 -15.06
N LYS A 39 12.80 8.36 -14.14
CA LYS A 39 14.22 8.53 -14.47
C LYS A 39 14.72 7.49 -15.49
N LYS A 40 14.21 6.26 -15.44
CA LYS A 40 14.66 5.16 -16.31
C LYS A 40 13.96 5.14 -17.66
N THR A 41 12.71 5.57 -17.73
CA THR A 41 11.85 5.35 -18.91
C THR A 41 11.33 6.63 -19.56
N GLY A 42 11.35 7.75 -18.83
CA GLY A 42 10.69 9.00 -19.24
C GLY A 42 9.18 9.03 -18.96
N HIS A 43 8.53 7.89 -18.70
CA HIS A 43 7.11 7.79 -18.39
C HIS A 43 6.79 8.29 -16.98
N THR A 44 5.64 8.94 -16.79
CA THR A 44 5.18 9.43 -15.49
C THR A 44 4.09 8.54 -14.90
N VAL A 45 3.91 8.63 -13.58
CA VAL A 45 2.86 7.91 -12.86
C VAL A 45 2.14 8.91 -11.96
N SER A 46 0.88 9.19 -12.31
CA SER A 46 -0.05 10.00 -11.52
C SER A 46 -0.80 9.09 -10.55
N ILE A 47 -0.51 9.24 -9.25
CA ILE A 47 -0.98 8.32 -8.22
C ILE A 47 -2.06 8.98 -7.37
N THR A 48 -3.20 8.30 -7.24
CA THR A 48 -4.26 8.64 -6.29
C THR A 48 -4.22 7.66 -5.12
N TYR A 49 -4.10 8.18 -3.89
CA TYR A 49 -4.04 7.37 -2.67
C TYR A 49 -5.37 7.34 -1.93
N GLY A 50 -5.69 6.20 -1.31
CA GLY A 50 -6.99 5.97 -0.67
C GLY A 50 -7.11 4.57 -0.07
N SER A 51 -8.33 4.19 0.31
CA SER A 51 -8.60 2.83 0.78
C SER A 51 -8.84 1.88 -0.40
N SER A 52 -8.34 0.64 -0.30
CA SER A 52 -8.50 -0.34 -1.38
C SER A 52 -9.96 -0.69 -1.67
N GLY A 53 -10.82 -0.73 -0.64
CA GLY A 53 -12.26 -0.96 -0.84
C GLY A 53 -12.94 0.16 -1.61
N ASN A 54 -12.61 1.43 -1.33
CA ASN A 54 -13.19 2.54 -2.09
C ASN A 54 -12.71 2.54 -3.55
N PHE A 55 -11.42 2.26 -3.79
CA PHE A 55 -10.92 2.16 -5.16
C PHE A 55 -11.53 1.00 -5.92
N TYR A 56 -11.71 -0.16 -5.27
CA TYR A 56 -12.44 -1.27 -5.86
C TYR A 56 -13.83 -0.82 -6.34
N SER A 57 -14.62 -0.17 -5.46
CA SER A 57 -15.94 0.36 -5.84
C SER A 57 -15.86 1.40 -6.96
N GLN A 58 -14.87 2.29 -6.95
CA GLN A 58 -14.69 3.28 -8.02
C GLN A 58 -14.36 2.63 -9.36
N ILE A 59 -13.50 1.62 -9.37
CA ILE A 59 -13.12 0.87 -10.57
C ILE A 59 -14.31 0.10 -11.13
N GLU A 60 -15.10 -0.55 -10.27
CA GLU A 60 -16.36 -1.20 -10.68
C GLU A 60 -17.34 -0.21 -11.33
N ASN A 61 -17.34 1.04 -10.86
CA ASN A 61 -18.15 2.14 -11.42
C ASN A 61 -17.48 2.86 -12.60
N GLY A 62 -16.41 2.31 -13.17
CA GLY A 62 -15.79 2.82 -14.40
C GLY A 62 -14.77 3.95 -14.22
N ALA A 63 -14.20 4.11 -13.01
CA ALA A 63 -13.12 5.07 -12.82
C ALA A 63 -11.92 4.77 -13.75
N PRO A 64 -11.39 5.78 -14.47
CA PRO A 64 -10.44 5.57 -15.58
C PRO A 64 -8.99 5.45 -15.09
N PHE A 65 -8.73 4.45 -14.25
CA PHE A 65 -7.37 4.08 -13.82
C PHE A 65 -6.74 3.06 -14.79
N ASP A 66 -5.41 3.08 -14.89
CA ASP A 66 -4.63 2.13 -15.66
C ASP A 66 -4.21 0.91 -14.81
N LEU A 67 -3.85 1.18 -13.55
CA LEU A 67 -3.40 0.17 -12.59
C LEU A 67 -4.06 0.38 -11.23
N PHE A 68 -4.27 -0.73 -10.53
CA PHE A 68 -4.77 -0.76 -9.17
C PHE A 68 -3.81 -1.51 -8.26
N PHE A 69 -3.33 -0.85 -7.21
CA PHE A 69 -2.48 -1.41 -6.16
C PHE A 69 -3.30 -1.49 -4.85
N SER A 70 -3.62 -2.71 -4.44
CA SER A 70 -4.49 -3.00 -3.31
C SER A 70 -3.72 -3.54 -2.11
N ALA A 71 -4.11 -3.12 -0.91
CA ALA A 71 -3.66 -3.69 0.36
C ALA A 71 -4.42 -4.97 0.75
N ASP A 72 -5.23 -5.50 -0.16
CA ASP A 72 -5.96 -6.76 -0.03
C ASP A 72 -6.06 -7.41 -1.42
N ILE A 73 -5.43 -8.56 -1.58
CA ILE A 73 -5.36 -9.32 -2.83
C ILE A 73 -6.74 -9.73 -3.37
N GLU A 74 -7.76 -9.82 -2.52
CA GLU A 74 -9.10 -10.23 -2.94
C GLU A 74 -9.77 -9.19 -3.83
N TYR A 75 -9.46 -7.88 -3.69
CA TYR A 75 -10.03 -6.87 -4.58
C TYR A 75 -9.51 -7.03 -6.04
N PRO A 76 -8.19 -7.13 -6.31
CA PRO A 76 -7.69 -7.50 -7.63
C PRO A 76 -8.25 -8.80 -8.18
N ARG A 77 -8.35 -9.87 -7.37
CA ARG A 77 -8.94 -11.16 -7.79
C ARG A 77 -10.39 -10.99 -8.22
N LYS A 78 -11.19 -10.22 -7.47
CA LYS A 78 -12.58 -9.93 -7.83
C LYS A 78 -12.67 -9.19 -9.15
N LEU A 79 -11.87 -8.13 -9.35
CA LEU A 79 -11.82 -7.39 -10.62
C LEU A 79 -11.46 -8.28 -11.82
N GLU A 80 -10.53 -9.23 -11.64
CA GLU A 80 -10.23 -10.23 -12.67
C GLU A 80 -11.43 -11.15 -12.95
N SER A 81 -12.10 -11.64 -11.89
CA SER A 81 -13.26 -12.53 -12.03
C SER A 81 -14.46 -11.90 -12.74
N VAL A 82 -14.67 -10.59 -12.59
CA VAL A 82 -15.75 -9.85 -13.28
C VAL A 82 -15.31 -9.24 -14.62
N GLY A 83 -14.10 -9.57 -15.09
CA GLY A 83 -13.60 -9.15 -16.39
C GLY A 83 -13.20 -7.67 -16.47
N LEU A 84 -13.02 -6.99 -15.34
CA LEU A 84 -12.56 -5.59 -15.28
C LEU A 84 -11.04 -5.45 -15.24
N ALA A 85 -10.31 -6.56 -15.06
CA ALA A 85 -8.86 -6.60 -15.15
C ALA A 85 -8.35 -7.27 -16.44
N GLU A 86 -7.11 -6.92 -16.82
CA GLU A 86 -6.38 -7.63 -17.85
C GLU A 86 -5.93 -9.00 -17.29
N PRO A 87 -6.24 -10.11 -17.98
CA PRO A 87 -5.88 -11.44 -17.51
C PRO A 87 -4.38 -11.63 -17.30
N ARG A 88 -4.01 -12.40 -16.27
CA ARG A 88 -2.60 -12.78 -15.98
C ARG A 88 -1.70 -11.58 -15.65
N THR A 89 -2.28 -10.50 -15.13
CA THR A 89 -1.52 -9.32 -14.66
C THR A 89 -1.50 -9.17 -13.15
N LEU A 90 -2.25 -10.01 -12.42
CA LEU A 90 -2.27 -10.01 -10.97
C LEU A 90 -0.86 -10.35 -10.44
N TYR A 91 -0.33 -9.45 -9.62
CA TYR A 91 0.98 -9.59 -9.00
C TYR A 91 0.91 -9.27 -7.52
N LYS A 92 1.13 -10.28 -6.67
CA LYS A 92 1.27 -10.11 -5.22
C LYS A 92 2.64 -9.48 -4.93
N TYR A 93 2.68 -8.19 -4.63
CA TYR A 93 3.93 -7.43 -4.51
C TYR A 93 4.47 -7.35 -3.09
N ALA A 94 3.63 -7.52 -2.07
CA ALA A 94 4.03 -7.37 -0.67
C ALA A 94 3.07 -8.07 0.31
N LEU A 95 3.54 -8.25 1.55
CA LEU A 95 2.69 -8.31 2.72
C LEU A 95 2.91 -7.05 3.58
N GLY A 96 1.80 -6.44 4.00
CA GLY A 96 1.79 -5.30 4.92
C GLY A 96 1.93 -5.70 6.39
N ARG A 97 2.35 -4.76 7.23
CA ARG A 97 2.45 -4.91 8.69
C ARG A 97 1.81 -3.72 9.41
N ILE A 98 1.21 -3.98 10.57
CA ILE A 98 0.70 -2.94 11.46
C ILE A 98 1.57 -2.76 12.70
N VAL A 99 1.60 -1.52 13.19
CA VAL A 99 2.29 -1.15 14.43
C VAL A 99 1.35 -0.33 15.30
N ILE A 100 1.54 -0.40 16.62
CA ILE A 100 1.11 0.67 17.50
C ILE A 100 2.12 1.80 17.35
N TRP A 101 1.65 3.01 17.09
CA TRP A 101 2.48 4.21 17.03
C TRP A 101 1.94 5.27 18.00
N ILE A 102 2.85 5.94 18.70
CA ILE A 102 2.55 7.09 19.57
C ILE A 102 3.54 8.24 19.31
N PRO A 103 3.14 9.50 19.53
CA PRO A 103 4.04 10.65 19.44
C PRO A 103 5.29 10.50 20.32
N GLY A 104 6.42 11.06 19.89
CA GLY A 104 7.72 10.87 20.54
C GLY A 104 7.81 11.46 21.94
N ASP A 105 7.07 12.53 22.17
CA ASP A 105 6.93 13.24 23.45
C ASP A 105 5.93 12.56 24.41
N ALA A 106 5.24 11.51 23.98
CA ALA A 106 4.38 10.72 24.86
C ALA A 106 5.19 10.11 26.01
N LYS A 107 4.72 10.29 27.25
CA LYS A 107 5.36 9.79 28.48
C LYS A 107 5.25 8.27 28.66
N LEU A 108 4.56 7.58 27.76
CA LEU A 108 4.36 6.14 27.79
C LEU A 108 5.61 5.41 27.28
N ASP A 109 5.99 4.35 27.99
CA ASP A 109 7.01 3.40 27.53
C ASP A 109 6.33 2.33 26.66
N LEU A 110 6.23 2.62 25.36
CA LEU A 110 5.59 1.73 24.39
C LEU A 110 6.27 0.35 24.31
N ALA A 111 7.60 0.28 24.47
CA ALA A 111 8.32 -0.99 24.38
C ALA A 111 7.96 -1.92 25.54
N LYS A 112 7.76 -1.36 26.73
CA LYS A 112 7.32 -2.08 27.93
C LYS A 112 5.83 -2.38 27.91
N LEU A 113 5.00 -1.40 27.56
CA LEU A 113 3.54 -1.51 27.65
C LEU A 113 2.94 -2.34 26.51
N LYS A 114 3.45 -2.23 25.27
CA LYS A 114 2.94 -2.96 24.10
C LYS A 114 1.43 -2.73 23.93
N TRP A 115 0.62 -3.80 23.94
CA TRP A 115 -0.84 -3.73 23.95
C TRP A 115 -1.41 -2.84 25.07
N ASN A 116 -0.78 -2.85 26.24
CA ASN A 116 -1.25 -2.08 27.39
C ASN A 116 -1.19 -0.56 27.16
N THR A 117 -0.43 -0.10 26.17
CA THR A 117 -0.45 1.32 25.76
C THR A 117 -1.85 1.77 25.36
N LEU A 118 -2.63 0.93 24.66
CA LEU A 118 -3.94 1.33 24.14
C LEU A 118 -5.02 1.41 25.24
N VAL A 119 -4.86 0.65 26.32
CA VAL A 119 -5.79 0.69 27.46
C VAL A 119 -5.36 1.70 28.52
N ASP A 120 -4.18 2.30 28.39
CA ASP A 120 -3.67 3.31 29.31
C ASP A 120 -4.65 4.51 29.41
N PRO A 121 -4.91 5.05 30.61
CA PRO A 121 -5.79 6.21 30.79
C PRO A 121 -5.36 7.47 30.03
N ALA A 122 -4.06 7.63 29.75
CA ALA A 122 -3.54 8.74 28.96
C ALA A 122 -3.92 8.63 27.47
N VAL A 123 -4.29 7.44 27.00
CA VAL A 123 -4.76 7.21 25.62
C VAL A 123 -6.28 7.28 25.60
N GLN A 124 -6.82 8.42 25.15
CA GLN A 124 -8.27 8.66 25.07
C GLN A 124 -8.82 8.38 23.68
N LYS A 125 -8.01 8.58 22.63
CA LYS A 125 -8.34 8.32 21.24
C LYS A 125 -7.27 7.44 20.59
N ILE A 126 -7.74 6.43 19.86
CA ILE A 126 -6.90 5.50 19.11
C ILE A 126 -7.30 5.56 17.64
N ALA A 127 -6.43 6.09 16.79
CA ALA A 127 -6.71 6.17 15.37
C ALA A 127 -6.47 4.83 14.67
N ILE A 128 -7.46 4.37 13.91
CA ILE A 128 -7.33 3.25 12.97
C ILE A 128 -7.99 3.61 11.65
N ALA A 129 -7.61 2.94 10.56
CA ALA A 129 -8.35 3.08 9.31
C ALA A 129 -9.76 2.49 9.45
N ASN A 130 -10.73 3.01 8.71
CA ASN A 130 -12.11 2.53 8.78
C ASN A 130 -12.22 1.07 8.28
N PRO A 131 -12.55 0.10 9.17
CA PRO A 131 -12.57 -1.31 8.82
C PRO A 131 -13.64 -1.68 7.78
N ALA A 132 -14.64 -0.82 7.55
CA ALA A 132 -15.69 -1.05 6.56
C ALA A 132 -15.13 -1.18 5.13
N HIS A 133 -14.01 -0.54 4.82
CA HIS A 133 -13.43 -0.54 3.47
C HIS A 133 -11.91 -0.64 3.43
N ALA A 134 -11.21 -0.25 4.51
CA ALA A 134 -9.75 -0.30 4.57
C ALA A 134 -9.23 -1.63 5.14
N PRO A 135 -8.38 -2.38 4.39
CA PRO A 135 -7.78 -3.64 4.87
C PRO A 135 -7.01 -3.50 6.18
N TYR A 136 -6.23 -2.43 6.32
CA TYR A 136 -5.50 -2.13 7.57
C TYR A 136 -6.42 -1.88 8.76
N GLY A 137 -7.62 -1.34 8.54
CA GLY A 137 -8.64 -1.18 9.58
C GLY A 137 -9.18 -2.52 10.06
N ARG A 138 -9.47 -3.43 9.12
CA ARG A 138 -9.86 -4.81 9.45
C ARG A 138 -8.76 -5.54 10.22
N ALA A 139 -7.50 -5.40 9.79
CA ALA A 139 -6.36 -5.99 10.49
C ALA A 139 -6.20 -5.43 11.91
N ALA A 140 -6.37 -4.13 12.11
CA ALA A 140 -6.33 -3.51 13.43
C ALA A 140 -7.42 -4.05 14.36
N VAL A 141 -8.67 -4.14 13.87
CA VAL A 141 -9.79 -4.72 14.65
C VAL A 141 -9.53 -6.19 14.98
N ALA A 142 -9.05 -6.98 14.02
CA ALA A 142 -8.69 -8.38 14.25
C ALA A 142 -7.60 -8.50 15.32
N ALA A 143 -6.55 -7.69 15.23
CA ALA A 143 -5.45 -7.68 16.19
C ALA A 143 -5.90 -7.33 17.61
N LEU A 144 -6.77 -6.32 17.76
CA LEU A 144 -7.36 -5.93 19.04
C LEU A 144 -8.21 -7.05 19.65
N LYS A 145 -8.94 -7.79 18.82
CA LYS A 145 -9.77 -8.93 19.25
C LYS A 145 -8.89 -10.11 19.68
N THR A 146 -7.87 -10.45 18.90
CA THR A 146 -6.89 -11.50 19.25
C THR A 146 -6.16 -11.17 20.55
N ALA A 147 -5.83 -9.89 20.78
CA ALA A 147 -5.22 -9.43 22.02
C ALA A 147 -6.19 -9.35 23.21
N GLY A 148 -7.49 -9.59 23.02
CA GLY A 148 -8.50 -9.57 24.08
C GLY A 148 -8.78 -8.17 24.66
N ILE A 149 -8.43 -7.10 23.96
CA ILE A 149 -8.58 -5.71 24.44
C ILE A 149 -9.61 -4.89 23.67
N TYR A 150 -10.18 -5.42 22.58
CA TYR A 150 -11.13 -4.69 21.73
C TYR A 150 -12.24 -4.00 22.50
N GLU A 151 -12.96 -4.71 23.37
CA GLU A 151 -14.07 -4.15 24.15
C GLU A 151 -13.65 -3.00 25.08
N LYS A 152 -12.40 -3.02 25.57
CA LYS A 152 -11.86 -1.97 26.45
C LYS A 152 -11.52 -0.68 25.70
N VAL A 153 -11.29 -0.78 24.39
CA VAL A 153 -10.83 0.34 23.56
C VAL A 153 -11.83 0.75 22.49
N ALA A 154 -12.91 0.00 22.28
CA ALA A 154 -13.88 0.21 21.21
C ALA A 154 -14.43 1.65 21.19
N THR A 155 -14.74 2.21 22.37
CA THR A 155 -15.25 3.58 22.52
C THR A 155 -14.18 4.66 22.30
N LYS A 156 -12.90 4.29 22.32
CA LYS A 156 -11.76 5.19 22.05
C LYS A 156 -11.39 5.23 20.56
N LEU A 157 -11.94 4.33 19.74
CA LEU A 157 -11.55 4.22 18.33
C LEU A 157 -12.04 5.44 17.54
N VAL A 158 -11.12 6.08 16.82
CA VAL A 158 -11.43 7.11 15.83
C VAL A 158 -11.00 6.62 14.45
N TYR A 159 -11.90 6.75 13.48
CA TYR A 159 -11.72 6.17 12.16
C TYR A 159 -11.22 7.22 11.16
N GLY A 160 -10.05 6.98 10.58
CA GLY A 160 -9.65 7.63 9.35
C GLY A 160 -10.23 6.90 8.14
N GLU A 161 -10.56 7.62 7.08
CA GLU A 161 -11.03 7.09 5.79
C GLU A 161 -10.04 6.07 5.19
N ASN A 162 -8.75 6.24 5.45
CA ASN A 162 -7.73 5.28 5.06
C ASN A 162 -6.59 5.30 6.08
N ILE A 163 -5.61 4.43 5.87
CA ILE A 163 -4.52 4.25 6.83
C ILE A 163 -3.57 5.44 6.89
N SER A 164 -3.45 6.23 5.82
CA SER A 164 -2.70 7.49 5.84
C SER A 164 -3.43 8.55 6.68
N GLN A 165 -4.76 8.66 6.55
CA GLN A 165 -5.52 9.58 7.39
C GLN A 165 -5.51 9.17 8.87
N ALA A 166 -5.60 7.87 9.16
CA ALA A 166 -5.44 7.38 10.53
C ALA A 166 -4.06 7.74 11.10
N ALA A 167 -2.99 7.57 10.31
CA ALA A 167 -1.64 7.98 10.71
C ALA A 167 -1.54 9.50 10.94
N GLN A 168 -2.15 10.32 10.08
CA GLN A 168 -2.20 11.77 10.23
C GLN A 168 -2.89 12.19 11.53
N PHE A 169 -3.95 11.51 11.96
CA PHE A 169 -4.60 11.81 13.24
C PHE A 169 -3.66 11.61 14.43
N VAL A 170 -2.78 10.62 14.38
CA VAL A 170 -1.78 10.42 15.44
C VAL A 170 -0.64 11.42 15.33
N GLU A 171 -0.13 11.65 14.10
CA GLU A 171 0.95 12.61 13.85
C GLU A 171 0.58 14.03 14.27
N SER A 172 -0.67 14.44 14.06
CA SER A 172 -1.17 15.77 14.43
C SER A 172 -1.61 15.89 15.89
N GLY A 173 -1.52 14.82 16.69
CA GLY A 173 -1.99 14.79 18.08
C GLY A 173 -3.52 14.72 18.27
N ASN A 174 -4.30 14.58 17.19
CA ASN A 174 -5.76 14.40 17.28
C ASN A 174 -6.14 13.06 17.93
N ALA A 175 -5.25 12.07 17.87
CA ALA A 175 -5.28 10.83 18.63
C ALA A 175 -3.95 10.60 19.35
N GLN A 176 -3.98 10.04 20.56
CA GLN A 176 -2.76 9.82 21.36
C GLN A 176 -2.00 8.55 20.93
N ALA A 177 -2.70 7.63 20.29
CA ALA A 177 -2.12 6.43 19.71
C ALA A 177 -2.82 6.10 18.39
N GLY A 178 -2.21 5.24 17.59
CA GLY A 178 -2.92 4.60 16.49
C GLY A 178 -2.32 3.26 16.13
N ILE A 179 -3.15 2.44 15.47
CA ILE A 179 -2.69 1.24 14.79
C ILE A 179 -2.53 1.61 13.31
N VAL A 180 -1.28 1.80 12.90
CA VAL A 180 -0.91 2.36 11.59
C VAL A 180 -0.10 1.35 10.78
N ALA A 181 0.03 1.58 9.47
CA ALA A 181 0.93 0.78 8.63
C ALA A 181 2.39 1.01 9.01
N LEU A 182 3.19 -0.05 9.08
CA LEU A 182 4.64 0.03 9.31
C LEU A 182 5.32 0.91 8.25
N SER A 183 4.85 0.87 7.00
CA SER A 183 5.35 1.70 5.90
C SER A 183 5.23 3.20 6.13
N LEU A 184 4.15 3.62 6.77
CA LEU A 184 3.97 5.02 7.15
C LEU A 184 4.82 5.36 8.37
N ALA A 185 4.88 4.46 9.35
CA ALA A 185 5.71 4.65 10.55
C ALA A 185 7.23 4.69 10.26
N LEU A 186 7.69 4.07 9.18
CA LEU A 186 9.08 4.12 8.70
C LEU A 186 9.36 5.25 7.72
N SER A 187 8.32 5.98 7.30
CA SER A 187 8.48 7.09 6.35
C SER A 187 9.29 8.24 6.93
N PRO A 188 9.92 9.09 6.09
CA PRO A 188 10.56 10.31 6.54
C PRO A 188 9.64 11.24 7.36
N ALA A 189 8.32 11.15 7.14
CA ALA A 189 7.35 11.97 7.86
C ALA A 189 7.21 11.55 9.33
N MET A 190 7.34 10.26 9.67
CA MET A 190 7.01 9.75 11.00
C MET A 190 8.15 9.07 11.76
N ARG A 191 9.16 8.52 11.06
CA ARG A 191 10.15 7.61 11.66
C ARG A 191 10.92 8.21 12.83
N ASP A 192 11.14 9.53 12.81
CA ASP A 192 11.91 10.27 13.81
C ASP A 192 11.02 11.09 14.77
N LYS A 193 9.68 11.03 14.59
CA LYS A 193 8.70 11.82 15.37
C LYS A 193 7.93 11.02 16.41
N GLY A 194 8.15 9.71 16.49
CA GLY A 194 7.39 8.87 17.40
C GLY A 194 8.03 7.53 17.71
N LYS A 195 7.33 6.82 18.58
CA LYS A 195 7.70 5.49 19.05
C LYS A 195 6.76 4.49 18.37
N ARG A 196 7.28 3.33 18.00
CA ARG A 196 6.49 2.24 17.43
C ARG A 196 6.73 0.92 18.15
N TRP A 197 5.70 0.09 18.17
CA TRP A 197 5.80 -1.31 18.54
C TRP A 197 5.08 -2.15 17.49
N GLU A 198 5.81 -3.06 16.88
CA GLU A 198 5.28 -3.95 15.85
C GLU A 198 4.30 -4.94 16.46
N ILE A 199 3.10 -4.99 15.91
CA ILE A 199 2.10 -5.97 16.31
C ILE A 199 2.54 -7.35 15.76
N PRO A 200 2.48 -8.42 16.58
CA PRO A 200 2.78 -9.78 16.16
C PRO A 200 1.99 -10.19 14.90
N ALA A 201 2.65 -10.89 13.98
CA ALA A 201 2.08 -11.23 12.67
C ALA A 201 0.87 -12.16 12.77
N ASP A 202 0.84 -12.98 13.81
CA ASP A 202 -0.22 -13.94 14.14
C ASP A 202 -1.41 -13.29 14.86
N ALA A 203 -1.34 -12.00 15.20
CA ALA A 203 -2.44 -11.29 15.82
C ALA A 203 -3.58 -10.96 14.83
N HIS A 204 -3.32 -10.97 13.52
CA HIS A 204 -4.28 -10.63 12.48
C HIS A 204 -4.08 -11.49 11.22
N PRO A 205 -5.09 -11.60 10.34
CA PRO A 205 -4.89 -12.21 9.03
C PRO A 205 -3.79 -11.48 8.23
N PRO A 206 -3.00 -12.19 7.41
CA PRO A 206 -1.98 -11.56 6.58
C PRO A 206 -2.56 -10.46 5.68
N ILE A 207 -1.89 -9.32 5.61
CA ILE A 207 -2.27 -8.20 4.74
C ILE A 207 -1.60 -8.41 3.38
N GLU A 208 -2.10 -9.37 2.61
CA GLU A 208 -1.56 -9.68 1.28
C GLU A 208 -1.93 -8.58 0.29
N GLN A 209 -0.92 -8.01 -0.36
CA GLN A 209 -1.09 -6.88 -1.25
C GLN A 209 -0.78 -7.25 -2.69
N ALA A 210 -1.62 -6.79 -3.62
CA ALA A 210 -1.47 -7.11 -5.03
C ALA A 210 -1.79 -5.94 -5.96
N ALA A 211 -1.08 -5.91 -7.07
CA ALA A 211 -1.29 -4.98 -8.17
C ALA A 211 -1.93 -5.71 -9.34
N ILE A 212 -2.73 -4.99 -10.12
CA ILE A 212 -3.32 -5.52 -11.36
C ILE A 212 -3.52 -4.41 -12.39
N MET A 213 -3.41 -4.78 -13.67
CA MET A 213 -3.71 -3.88 -14.78
C MET A 213 -5.19 -3.93 -15.12
N LEU A 214 -5.80 -2.75 -15.28
CA LEU A 214 -7.22 -2.63 -15.55
C LEU A 214 -7.49 -2.78 -17.05
N ARG A 215 -8.59 -3.48 -17.39
CA ARG A 215 -8.95 -3.77 -18.79
C ARG A 215 -9.25 -2.51 -19.60
N SER A 216 -9.77 -1.48 -18.94
CA SER A 216 -10.09 -0.17 -19.50
C SER A 216 -8.87 0.67 -19.87
N SER A 217 -7.66 0.28 -19.43
CA SER A 217 -6.44 1.02 -19.76
C SER A 217 -6.19 1.03 -21.25
N THR A 218 -5.96 2.23 -21.80
CA THR A 218 -5.48 2.44 -23.17
C THR A 218 -3.95 2.47 -23.25
N LYS A 219 -3.24 2.29 -22.12
CA LYS A 219 -1.78 2.41 -21.97
C LYS A 219 -1.17 1.07 -21.52
N LYS A 220 -1.62 -0.03 -22.13
CA LYS A 220 -1.32 -1.39 -21.65
C LYS A 220 0.17 -1.73 -21.71
N GLU A 221 0.87 -1.22 -22.71
CA GLU A 221 2.32 -1.37 -22.88
C GLU A 221 3.05 -0.71 -21.71
N THR A 222 2.80 0.58 -21.48
CA THR A 222 3.42 1.36 -20.39
C THR A 222 3.04 0.81 -19.01
N ALA A 223 1.79 0.41 -18.82
CA ALA A 223 1.33 -0.20 -17.57
C ALA A 223 2.02 -1.54 -17.27
N ARG A 224 2.26 -2.36 -18.31
CA ARG A 224 3.04 -3.60 -18.18
C ARG A 224 4.50 -3.31 -17.84
N VAL A 225 5.11 -2.32 -18.49
CA VAL A 225 6.47 -1.86 -18.19
C VAL A 225 6.60 -1.38 -16.75
N PHE A 226 5.60 -0.66 -16.21
CA PHE A 226 5.59 -0.28 -14.79
C PHE A 226 5.41 -1.47 -13.85
N LEU A 227 4.52 -2.42 -14.14
CA LEU A 227 4.38 -3.64 -13.33
C LEU A 227 5.67 -4.46 -13.31
N ASP A 228 6.34 -4.60 -14.44
CA ASP A 228 7.62 -5.32 -14.51
C ASP A 228 8.74 -4.56 -13.78
N PHE A 229 8.73 -3.23 -13.84
CA PHE A 229 9.61 -2.41 -13.00
C PHE A 229 9.37 -2.65 -11.51
N VAL A 230 8.12 -2.73 -11.05
CA VAL A 230 7.78 -3.02 -9.63
C VAL A 230 8.24 -4.42 -9.21
N LYS A 231 8.28 -5.40 -10.12
CA LYS A 231 8.82 -6.75 -9.86
C LYS A 231 10.34 -6.79 -9.73
N SER A 232 11.05 -5.75 -10.20
CA SER A 232 12.52 -5.75 -10.18
C SER A 232 13.08 -5.78 -8.76
N GLN A 233 14.31 -6.28 -8.63
CA GLN A 233 15.01 -6.34 -7.34
C GLN A 233 15.23 -4.94 -6.73
N GLU A 234 15.43 -3.92 -7.56
CA GLU A 234 15.56 -2.52 -7.11
C GLU A 234 14.25 -2.04 -6.46
N SER A 235 13.11 -2.28 -7.11
CA SER A 235 11.81 -1.90 -6.57
C SER A 235 11.44 -2.68 -5.31
N GLN A 236 11.77 -3.97 -5.25
CA GLN A 236 11.58 -4.79 -4.06
C GLN A 236 12.42 -4.29 -2.88
N LYS A 237 13.64 -3.80 -3.10
CA LYS A 237 14.46 -3.17 -2.05
C LYS A 237 13.84 -1.88 -1.52
N ILE A 238 13.24 -1.07 -2.41
CA ILE A 238 12.52 0.14 -2.00
C ILE A 238 11.33 -0.24 -1.11
N LEU A 239 10.48 -1.17 -1.55
CA LEU A 239 9.36 -1.67 -0.73
C LEU A 239 9.85 -2.21 0.63
N ALA A 240 10.90 -3.03 0.64
CA ALA A 240 11.47 -3.57 1.88
C ALA A 240 12.00 -2.48 2.83
N SER A 241 12.57 -1.39 2.32
CA SER A 241 13.04 -0.27 3.15
C SER A 241 11.90 0.47 3.87
N TYR A 242 10.68 0.38 3.34
CA TYR A 242 9.45 0.84 3.99
C TYR A 242 8.77 -0.28 4.80
N GLY A 243 9.45 -1.40 5.10
CA GLY A 243 8.92 -2.43 5.99
C GLY A 243 7.85 -3.35 5.37
N PHE A 244 7.68 -3.32 4.04
CA PHE A 244 6.92 -4.35 3.35
C PHE A 244 7.70 -5.67 3.33
N GLN A 245 7.02 -6.77 3.60
CA GLN A 245 7.62 -8.10 3.42
C GLN A 245 7.42 -8.52 1.97
N ILE A 246 8.51 -8.85 1.29
CA ILE A 246 8.44 -9.36 -0.09
C ILE A 246 8.03 -10.83 -0.03
N PRO A 247 6.96 -11.25 -0.74
CA PRO A 247 6.59 -12.65 -0.80
C PRO A 247 7.77 -13.48 -1.30
N LEU A 248 7.94 -14.67 -0.74
CA LEU A 248 8.75 -15.68 -1.41
C LEU A 248 8.15 -15.87 -2.79
N GLN A 249 8.97 -15.76 -3.84
CA GLN A 249 8.51 -16.09 -5.18
C GLN A 249 8.20 -17.59 -5.15
N ASP A 250 6.92 -17.95 -5.21
CA ASP A 250 6.58 -19.28 -5.72
C ASP A 250 7.13 -19.30 -7.13
N ASP A 251 8.06 -20.21 -7.40
CA ASP A 251 8.68 -20.39 -8.69
C ASP A 251 7.58 -20.40 -9.77
N ALA A 252 7.46 -19.29 -10.50
CA ALA A 252 6.85 -19.27 -11.81
C ALA A 252 7.82 -19.97 -12.78
N ALA A 253 8.10 -21.23 -12.49
CA ALA A 253 8.81 -22.18 -13.31
C ALA A 253 8.03 -23.51 -13.21
N GLY A 254 6.79 -23.48 -13.71
CA GLY A 254 6.24 -24.61 -14.44
C GLY A 254 7.14 -24.88 -15.65
N GLY A 255 8.32 -25.43 -15.35
CA GLY A 255 9.27 -25.93 -16.32
C GLY A 255 8.62 -27.08 -17.06
N ARG A 256 8.83 -27.06 -18.38
CA ARG A 256 8.76 -28.20 -19.27
C ARG A 256 9.02 -29.52 -18.54
N LYS A 257 8.04 -30.41 -18.58
CA LYS A 257 8.26 -31.82 -18.91
C LYS A 257 7.32 -32.18 -20.04
#